data_AF-A0A165Q2S2-F1
#
_entry.id   AF-A0A165Q2S2-F1
#
_cell.length_a   1.000
_cell.length_b   1.000
_cell.length_c   1.000
_cell.angle_alpha   90.00
_cell.angle_beta   90.00
_cell.angle_gamma   90.00
#
_symmetry.space_group_name_H-M   'P 1'
#
loop_
_entity.id
_entity.type
_entity.pdbx_description
1 polymer ?
#
loop_
_entity_poly.entity_id
_entity_poly.type
_entity_poly.pdbx_seq_one_letter_code
_entity_poly.pdbx_strand_id
1 'polypeptide(L)'
;MCEVTGRSFTEVVLETQNIHHSSLVALLIADTTLYLVVGVVVYAFAGAHTVSPALVNTGHTLRRVAYGVALPTIVVAGVINAHVCAKLDGGWEFVTAYVEPHAEWWVTWIGIWAGIWALAFVMAEVYVRPSYIPFFNDLQGVISSLFASWFTYGISICLSFSLSLIILWFHLNPCGTWWTTTSWKLQMVFWGAIVLAGTFIMVAGLYACIYSIVKGYRRGSFQSPFSCVNRALA
;
A
#
# COMPACT_ATOMS: atom_id res chain seq x y z
N MET A 1 -34.29 -8.90 -7.94
CA MET A 1 -33.05 -9.48 -7.39
C MET A 1 -31.84 -9.02 -8.22
N CYS A 2 -31.71 -7.70 -8.41
CA CYS A 2 -30.74 -7.11 -9.31
C CYS A 2 -30.30 -5.77 -8.72
N GLU A 3 -29.47 -5.80 -7.67
CA GLU A 3 -28.92 -4.57 -7.09
C GLU A 3 -27.68 -4.86 -6.23
N VAL A 4 -26.70 -5.58 -6.77
CA VAL A 4 -25.34 -5.62 -6.19
C VAL A 4 -24.35 -5.78 -7.33
N THR A 5 -24.13 -4.76 -8.14
CA THR A 5 -23.04 -4.83 -9.14
C THR A 5 -22.38 -3.48 -9.34
N GLY A 6 -21.39 -3.22 -8.48
CA GLY A 6 -20.21 -2.42 -8.82
C GLY A 6 -20.38 -0.91 -8.77
N ARG A 7 -20.45 -0.34 -7.57
CA ARG A 7 -20.09 1.07 -7.40
C ARG A 7 -18.64 1.26 -7.87
N SER A 8 -18.44 2.19 -8.78
CA SER A 8 -17.12 2.54 -9.31
C SER A 8 -16.26 3.16 -8.21
N PHE A 9 -14.92 3.04 -8.28
CA PHE A 9 -14.00 3.65 -7.30
C PHE A 9 -14.26 5.16 -7.16
N THR A 10 -14.63 5.83 -8.26
CA THR A 10 -15.05 7.23 -8.27
C THR A 10 -16.34 7.48 -7.50
N GLU A 11 -17.34 6.61 -7.56
CA GLU A 11 -18.55 6.73 -6.72
C GLU A 11 -18.25 6.53 -5.24
N VAL A 12 -17.36 5.60 -4.90
CA VAL A 12 -16.88 5.45 -3.52
C VAL A 12 -16.16 6.72 -3.07
N VAL A 13 -15.31 7.31 -3.92
CA VAL A 13 -14.64 8.58 -3.62
C VAL A 13 -15.63 9.74 -3.51
N LEU A 14 -16.67 9.79 -4.33
CA LEU A 14 -17.72 10.82 -4.25
C LEU A 14 -18.59 10.64 -3.00
N GLU A 15 -18.92 9.40 -2.61
CA GLU A 15 -19.56 9.11 -1.33
C GLU A 15 -18.64 9.50 -0.16
N THR A 16 -17.31 9.34 -0.31
CA THR A 16 -16.35 9.84 0.68
C THR A 16 -16.28 11.36 0.80
N GLN A 17 -16.86 12.13 -0.14
CA GLN A 17 -17.01 13.58 0.02
C GLN A 17 -18.21 13.94 0.91
N ASN A 18 -19.20 13.04 1.05
CA ASN A 18 -20.38 13.24 1.87
C ASN A 18 -20.24 12.75 3.32
N ILE A 19 -19.15 12.03 3.66
CA ILE A 19 -18.90 11.65 5.06
C ILE A 19 -18.46 12.86 5.87
N HIS A 20 -19.15 13.06 6.98
CA HIS A 20 -18.80 14.09 7.95
C HIS A 20 -17.35 13.90 8.43
N HIS A 21 -16.56 14.98 8.44
CA HIS A 21 -15.15 14.99 8.85
C HIS A 21 -14.90 14.28 10.20
N SER A 22 -15.87 14.35 11.12
CA SER A 22 -15.81 13.68 12.42
C SER A 22 -15.66 12.15 12.32
N SER A 23 -16.25 11.51 11.31
CA SER A 23 -16.16 10.06 11.10
C SER A 23 -14.79 9.63 10.59
N LEU A 24 -14.21 10.38 9.65
CA LEU A 24 -12.86 10.16 9.14
C LEU A 24 -11.81 10.34 10.25
N VAL A 25 -11.94 11.40 11.04
CA VAL A 25 -11.06 11.65 12.18
C VAL A 25 -11.20 10.54 13.23
N ALA A 26 -12.42 10.12 13.54
CA ALA A 26 -12.64 9.01 14.47
C ALA A 26 -11.99 7.70 13.98
N LEU A 27 -12.11 7.37 12.68
CA LEU A 27 -11.50 6.19 12.09
C LEU A 27 -9.96 6.26 12.17
N LEU A 28 -9.36 7.39 11.79
CA LEU A 28 -7.91 7.58 11.85
C LEU A 28 -7.37 7.46 13.28
N ILE A 29 -8.07 8.06 14.26
CA ILE A 29 -7.70 7.95 15.67
C ILE A 29 -7.83 6.50 16.14
N ALA A 30 -8.92 5.82 15.80
CA ALA A 30 -9.15 4.43 16.20
C ALA A 30 -8.07 3.49 15.61
N ASP A 31 -7.75 3.65 14.33
CA ASP A 31 -6.73 2.85 13.65
C ASP A 31 -5.33 3.09 14.24
N THR A 32 -4.93 4.36 14.36
CA THR A 32 -3.62 4.74 14.91
C THR A 32 -3.45 4.28 16.36
N THR A 33 -4.50 4.41 17.19
CA THR A 33 -4.46 3.96 18.59
C THR A 33 -4.40 2.44 18.69
N LEU A 34 -5.14 1.71 17.87
CA LEU A 34 -5.07 0.24 17.82
C LEU A 34 -3.66 -0.22 17.44
N TYR A 35 -3.07 0.33 16.36
CA TYR A 35 -1.72 -0.03 15.95
C TYR A 35 -0.67 0.31 17.00
N LEU A 36 -0.80 1.46 17.66
CA LEU A 36 0.12 1.88 18.72
C LEU A 36 0.04 0.91 19.91
N VAL A 37 -1.18 0.59 20.37
CA VAL A 37 -1.39 -0.33 21.49
C VAL A 37 -0.85 -1.71 21.16
N VAL A 38 -1.17 -2.26 19.99
CA VAL A 38 -0.65 -3.57 19.56
C VAL A 38 0.88 -3.55 19.48
N GLY A 39 1.49 -2.51 18.93
CA GLY A 39 2.94 -2.36 18.86
C GLY A 39 3.61 -2.32 20.24
N VAL A 40 3.07 -1.52 21.18
CA VAL A 40 3.58 -1.42 22.55
C VAL A 40 3.47 -2.75 23.28
N VAL A 41 2.32 -3.44 23.17
CA VAL A 41 2.11 -4.74 23.81
C VAL A 41 3.09 -5.77 23.26
N VAL A 42 3.23 -5.89 21.94
CA VAL A 42 4.18 -6.85 21.33
C VAL A 42 5.61 -6.54 21.77
N TYR A 43 6.01 -5.28 21.79
CA TYR A 43 7.35 -4.88 22.23
C TYR A 43 7.60 -5.22 23.70
N ALA A 44 6.63 -4.99 24.58
CA ALA A 44 6.74 -5.29 26.00
C ALA A 44 6.90 -6.80 26.29
N PHE A 45 6.22 -7.66 25.54
CA PHE A 45 6.23 -9.11 25.78
C PHE A 45 7.31 -9.88 25.00
N ALA A 46 7.68 -9.44 23.79
CA ALA A 46 8.61 -10.16 22.94
C ALA A 46 10.01 -9.53 22.84
N GLY A 47 10.19 -8.29 23.33
CA GLY A 47 11.49 -7.62 23.41
C GLY A 47 12.06 -7.18 22.05
N ALA A 48 13.35 -6.83 22.05
CA ALA A 48 14.02 -6.21 20.90
C ALA A 48 14.32 -7.18 19.73
N HIS A 49 14.23 -8.50 19.94
CA HIS A 49 14.53 -9.52 18.93
C HIS A 49 13.26 -10.18 18.38
N THR A 50 12.25 -9.38 18.05
CA THR A 50 11.02 -9.86 17.44
C THR A 50 11.23 -10.17 15.96
N VAL A 51 10.88 -11.39 15.54
CA VAL A 51 10.76 -11.69 14.11
C VAL A 51 9.43 -11.16 13.57
N SER A 52 9.48 -10.59 12.37
CA SER A 52 8.27 -10.20 11.65
C SER A 52 7.85 -11.33 10.71
N PRO A 53 6.55 -11.65 10.60
CA PRO A 53 5.41 -11.05 11.30
C PRO A 53 5.31 -11.46 12.77
N ALA A 54 4.83 -10.56 13.64
CA ALA A 54 4.86 -10.70 15.10
C ALA A 54 4.22 -12.00 15.63
N LEU A 55 3.28 -12.57 14.88
CA LEU A 55 2.59 -13.81 15.22
C LEU A 55 3.50 -15.05 15.24
N VAL A 56 4.64 -14.98 14.55
CA VAL A 56 5.62 -16.06 14.49
C VAL A 56 6.41 -16.18 15.80
N ASN A 57 6.53 -15.09 16.57
CA ASN A 57 7.23 -15.06 17.86
C ASN A 57 6.50 -15.82 18.97
N THR A 58 5.24 -16.18 18.75
CA THR A 58 4.39 -16.81 19.76
C THR A 58 4.59 -18.34 19.78
N GLY A 59 4.33 -18.96 20.93
CA GLY A 59 4.40 -20.43 21.10
C GLY A 59 3.59 -21.20 20.06
N HIS A 60 4.04 -22.42 19.74
CA HIS A 60 3.56 -23.22 18.61
C HIS A 60 2.03 -23.41 18.56
N THR A 61 1.38 -23.62 19.71
CA THR A 61 -0.08 -23.79 19.80
C THR A 61 -0.83 -22.50 19.48
N LEU A 62 -0.44 -21.38 20.09
CA LEU A 62 -1.10 -20.08 19.91
C LEU A 62 -0.86 -19.53 18.49
N ARG A 63 0.31 -19.78 17.92
CA ARG A 63 0.62 -19.45 16.51
C ARG A 63 -0.37 -20.11 15.56
N ARG A 64 -0.63 -21.42 15.70
CA ARG A 64 -1.57 -22.15 14.82
C ARG A 64 -3.00 -21.62 14.91
N VAL A 65 -3.48 -21.38 16.13
CA VAL A 65 -4.83 -20.84 16.35
C VAL A 65 -4.97 -19.45 15.73
N ALA A 66 -3.99 -18.58 15.97
CA ALA A 66 -4.05 -17.22 15.48
C ALA A 66 -3.90 -17.13 13.95
N TYR A 67 -3.04 -17.95 13.33
CA TYR A 67 -3.03 -18.08 11.87
C TYR A 67 -4.35 -18.64 11.34
N GLY A 68 -5.00 -19.56 12.07
CA GLY A 68 -6.33 -20.06 11.71
C GLY A 68 -7.39 -18.97 11.63
N VAL A 69 -7.35 -17.98 12.53
CA VAL A 69 -8.28 -16.83 12.53
C VAL A 69 -7.88 -15.75 11.52
N ALA A 70 -6.58 -15.55 11.30
CA ALA A 70 -6.06 -14.55 10.37
C ALA A 70 -6.17 -14.95 8.90
N LEU A 71 -6.07 -16.25 8.58
CA LEU A 71 -6.11 -16.72 7.20
C LEU A 71 -7.40 -16.34 6.45
N PRO A 72 -8.61 -16.50 7.00
CA PRO A 72 -9.84 -16.07 6.35
C PRO A 72 -9.84 -14.58 6.00
N THR A 73 -9.40 -13.72 6.94
CA THR A 73 -9.40 -12.27 6.72
C THR A 73 -8.37 -11.86 5.67
N ILE A 74 -7.19 -12.50 5.65
CA ILE A 74 -6.15 -12.28 4.63
C ILE A 74 -6.65 -12.68 3.24
N VAL A 75 -7.31 -13.84 3.11
CA VAL A 75 -7.85 -14.30 1.82
C VAL A 75 -8.93 -13.33 1.31
N VAL A 76 -9.88 -12.95 2.17
CA VAL A 76 -10.94 -12.01 1.79
C VAL A 76 -10.36 -10.66 1.41
N ALA A 77 -9.41 -10.12 2.18
CA ALA A 77 -8.75 -8.86 1.85
C ALA A 77 -7.99 -8.94 0.52
N GLY A 78 -7.28 -10.05 0.24
CA GLY A 78 -6.56 -10.25 -1.01
C GLY A 78 -7.50 -10.33 -2.23
N VAL A 79 -8.56 -11.14 -2.14
CA VAL A 79 -9.51 -11.34 -3.25
C VAL A 79 -10.26 -10.07 -3.58
N ILE A 80 -10.71 -9.29 -2.59
CA ILE A 80 -11.41 -8.02 -2.84
C ILE A 80 -10.50 -7.04 -3.58
N ASN A 81 -9.25 -6.89 -3.15
CA ASN A 81 -8.30 -5.99 -3.81
C ASN A 81 -7.95 -6.45 -5.23
N ALA A 82 -7.72 -7.76 -5.43
CA ALA A 82 -7.48 -8.32 -6.76
C ALA A 82 -8.67 -8.10 -7.71
N HIS A 83 -9.90 -8.24 -7.21
CA HIS A 83 -11.10 -7.98 -7.98
C HIS A 83 -11.25 -6.50 -8.38
N VAL A 84 -10.88 -5.58 -7.48
CA VAL A 84 -10.88 -4.14 -7.78
C VAL A 84 -9.85 -3.83 -8.86
N CYS A 85 -8.62 -4.36 -8.78
CA CYS A 85 -7.61 -4.17 -9.81
C CYS A 85 -8.09 -4.67 -11.19
N ALA A 86 -8.66 -5.87 -11.25
CA ALA A 86 -9.19 -6.44 -12.50
C ALA A 86 -10.31 -5.60 -13.14
N LYS A 87 -11.06 -4.83 -12.33
CA LYS A 87 -12.08 -3.90 -12.82
C LYS A 87 -11.50 -2.55 -13.26
N LEU A 88 -10.42 -2.08 -12.64
CA LEU A 88 -9.77 -0.81 -13.01
C LEU A 88 -8.98 -0.93 -14.32
N ASP A 89 -8.31 -2.07 -14.54
CA ASP A 89 -7.53 -2.32 -15.76
C ASP A 89 -8.40 -2.62 -16.99
N GLY A 90 -9.65 -3.01 -16.78
CA GLY A 90 -10.64 -3.28 -17.81
C GLY A 90 -11.10 -2.05 -18.62
N GLY A 91 -10.55 -0.86 -18.34
CA GLY A 91 -10.89 0.39 -19.00
C GLY A 91 -12.19 1.00 -18.47
N TRP A 92 -12.07 2.17 -17.83
CA TRP A 92 -13.21 3.03 -17.49
C TRP A 92 -14.06 3.43 -18.72
N GLU A 93 -13.50 3.31 -19.92
CA GLU A 93 -14.14 3.64 -21.20
C GLU A 93 -15.23 2.65 -21.63
N PHE A 94 -15.29 1.45 -21.04
CA PHE A 94 -16.26 0.42 -21.41
C PHE A 94 -17.48 0.35 -20.49
N VAL A 95 -17.54 1.18 -19.44
CA VAL A 95 -18.68 1.26 -18.52
C VAL A 95 -19.77 2.22 -19.01
N THR A 96 -19.46 3.11 -19.94
CA THR A 96 -20.41 4.11 -20.48
C THR A 96 -21.17 3.65 -21.72
N ALA A 97 -20.73 2.57 -22.36
CA ALA A 97 -21.44 1.97 -23.47
C ALA A 97 -21.96 0.60 -23.04
N TYR A 98 -23.28 0.40 -23.16
CA TYR A 98 -23.97 -0.88 -23.08
C TYR A 98 -23.47 -1.83 -24.20
N VAL A 99 -22.19 -2.19 -24.16
CA VAL A 99 -21.59 -3.13 -25.10
C VAL A 99 -21.77 -4.51 -24.50
N GLU A 100 -22.43 -5.38 -25.27
CA GLU A 100 -22.62 -6.78 -24.93
C GLU A 100 -21.31 -7.40 -24.43
N PRO A 101 -21.35 -8.30 -23.42
CA PRO A 101 -20.13 -8.92 -22.90
C PRO A 101 -19.50 -9.80 -23.97
N HIS A 102 -18.63 -9.22 -24.79
CA HIS A 102 -17.83 -9.94 -25.75
C HIS A 102 -16.88 -10.88 -25.00
N ALA A 103 -16.64 -12.07 -25.57
CA ALA A 103 -15.76 -13.10 -24.98
C ALA A 103 -14.37 -12.55 -24.58
N GLU A 104 -13.92 -11.50 -25.27
CA GLU A 104 -12.67 -10.79 -25.01
C GLU A 104 -12.58 -10.19 -23.60
N TRP A 105 -13.69 -9.70 -23.03
CA TRP A 105 -13.75 -9.18 -21.66
C TRP A 105 -13.53 -10.29 -20.62
N TRP A 106 -14.19 -11.43 -20.80
CA TRP A 106 -14.04 -12.56 -19.89
C TRP A 106 -12.60 -13.09 -19.94
N VAL A 107 -11.97 -13.09 -21.11
CA VAL A 107 -10.58 -13.54 -21.27
C VAL A 107 -9.59 -12.58 -20.60
N THR A 108 -9.74 -11.25 -20.74
CA THR A 108 -8.87 -10.29 -20.07
C THR A 108 -9.07 -10.30 -18.56
N TRP A 109 -10.33 -10.37 -18.09
CA TRP A 109 -10.65 -10.45 -16.67
C TRP A 109 -10.12 -11.73 -16.03
N ILE A 110 -10.36 -12.90 -16.65
CA ILE A 110 -9.79 -14.18 -16.18
C ILE A 110 -8.27 -14.16 -16.29
N GLY A 111 -7.70 -13.56 -17.33
CA GLY A 111 -6.25 -13.43 -17.52
C GLY A 111 -5.57 -12.63 -16.40
N ILE A 112 -6.17 -11.51 -15.98
CA ILE A 112 -5.66 -10.71 -14.86
C ILE A 112 -5.78 -11.49 -13.55
N TRP A 113 -6.92 -12.13 -13.29
CA TRP A 113 -7.11 -12.97 -12.12
C TRP A 113 -6.11 -14.12 -12.05
N ALA A 114 -5.94 -14.82 -13.17
CA ALA A 114 -4.98 -15.91 -13.31
C ALA A 114 -3.55 -15.39 -13.17
N GLY A 115 -3.23 -14.21 -13.68
CA GLY A 115 -1.91 -13.57 -13.51
C GLY A 115 -1.60 -13.23 -12.05
N ILE A 116 -2.55 -12.62 -11.33
CA ILE A 116 -2.41 -12.30 -9.91
C ILE A 116 -2.28 -13.59 -9.08
N TRP A 117 -3.10 -14.59 -9.36
CA TRP A 117 -3.02 -15.89 -8.69
C TRP A 117 -1.72 -16.65 -9.02
N ALA A 118 -1.26 -16.60 -10.27
CA ALA A 118 -0.01 -17.22 -10.68
C ALA A 118 1.18 -16.53 -10.00
N LEU A 119 1.18 -15.20 -9.92
CA LEU A 119 2.21 -14.47 -9.17
C LEU A 119 2.18 -14.83 -7.68
N ALA A 120 0.99 -14.89 -7.07
CA ALA A 120 0.83 -15.32 -5.68
C ALA A 120 1.32 -16.76 -5.47
N PHE A 121 1.06 -17.66 -6.43
CA PHE A 121 1.53 -19.04 -6.40
C PHE A 121 3.05 -19.13 -6.55
N VAL A 122 3.65 -18.36 -7.47
CA VAL A 122 5.12 -18.28 -7.62
C VAL A 122 5.76 -17.77 -6.33
N MET A 123 5.20 -16.72 -5.73
CA MET A 123 5.67 -16.24 -4.43
C MET A 123 5.51 -17.32 -3.37
N ALA A 124 4.37 -18.00 -3.29
CA ALA A 124 4.16 -19.10 -2.35
C ALA A 124 5.19 -20.23 -2.55
N GLU A 125 5.38 -20.76 -3.76
CA GLU A 125 6.33 -21.84 -4.05
C GLU A 125 7.79 -21.44 -3.76
N VAL A 126 8.17 -20.19 -4.07
CA VAL A 126 9.50 -19.66 -3.74
C VAL A 126 9.72 -19.56 -2.23
N TYR A 127 8.67 -19.33 -1.44
CA TYR A 127 8.76 -19.15 0.03
C TYR A 127 8.28 -20.36 0.87
N VAL A 128 7.68 -21.41 0.27
CA VAL A 128 7.06 -22.56 0.98
C VAL A 128 8.03 -23.72 1.21
N ARG A 129 9.18 -23.79 0.52
CA ARG A 129 10.25 -24.71 0.94
C ARG A 129 11.00 -24.15 2.15
N PRO A 130 11.28 -25.00 3.13
CA PRO A 130 11.00 -24.75 4.53
C PRO A 130 11.78 -23.54 5.01
N SER A 131 11.06 -22.50 5.37
CA SER A 131 11.31 -21.64 6.54
C SER A 131 11.04 -20.18 6.24
N TYR A 132 9.99 -19.68 6.91
CA TYR A 132 9.66 -18.26 7.15
C TYR A 132 9.50 -17.39 5.90
N ILE A 133 8.44 -16.57 5.86
CA ILE A 133 8.31 -15.48 4.88
C ILE A 133 9.55 -14.59 5.05
N PRO A 134 10.56 -14.68 4.17
CA PRO A 134 11.76 -13.91 4.38
C PRO A 134 11.37 -12.46 4.10
N PHE A 135 11.82 -11.56 4.99
CA PHE A 135 11.72 -10.11 4.81
C PHE A 135 10.31 -9.49 4.63
N PHE A 136 9.24 -10.05 5.23
CA PHE A 136 7.89 -9.44 5.16
C PHE A 136 7.88 -7.93 5.47
N ASN A 137 8.65 -7.49 6.48
CA ASN A 137 8.79 -6.09 6.83
C ASN A 137 9.49 -5.26 5.74
N ASP A 138 10.57 -5.76 5.13
CA ASP A 138 11.26 -5.03 4.06
C ASP A 138 10.39 -4.99 2.79
N LEU A 139 9.64 -6.06 2.48
CA LEU A 139 8.71 -6.09 1.35
C LEU A 139 7.58 -5.08 1.55
N GLN A 140 6.95 -5.09 2.73
CA GLN A 140 5.93 -4.11 3.08
C GLN A 140 6.51 -2.69 3.03
N GLY A 141 7.75 -2.48 3.50
CA GLY A 141 8.45 -1.20 3.45
C GLY A 141 8.70 -0.71 2.02
N VAL A 142 9.09 -1.58 1.08
CA VAL A 142 9.23 -1.22 -0.34
C VAL A 142 7.88 -0.82 -0.94
N ILE A 143 6.83 -1.60 -0.69
CA ILE A 143 5.48 -1.33 -1.21
C ILE A 143 4.96 0.00 -0.64
N SER A 144 5.05 0.20 0.68
CA SER A 144 4.61 1.43 1.33
C SER A 144 5.42 2.65 0.88
N SER A 145 6.75 2.55 0.76
CA SER A 145 7.57 3.68 0.30
C SER A 145 7.28 4.06 -1.14
N LEU A 146 6.95 3.12 -2.03
CA LEU A 146 6.57 3.43 -3.42
C LEU A 146 5.14 3.96 -3.52
N PHE A 147 4.16 3.23 -2.98
CA PHE A 147 2.75 3.56 -3.18
C PHE A 147 2.25 4.63 -2.21
N ALA A 148 2.55 4.52 -0.91
CA ALA A 148 2.03 5.47 0.07
C ALA A 148 2.62 6.87 -0.14
N SER A 149 3.93 6.97 -0.44
CA SER A 149 4.52 8.29 -0.74
C SER A 149 3.95 8.90 -2.02
N TRP A 150 3.73 8.09 -3.07
CA TRP A 150 3.20 8.56 -4.34
C TRP A 150 1.74 8.99 -4.25
N PHE A 151 0.90 8.24 -3.52
CA PHE A 151 -0.51 8.60 -3.33
C PHE A 151 -0.71 9.75 -2.35
N THR A 152 0.02 9.78 -1.23
CA THR A 152 -0.15 10.81 -0.19
C THR A 152 0.54 12.11 -0.54
N TYR A 153 1.78 12.05 -1.04
CA TYR A 153 2.56 13.24 -1.40
C TYR A 153 2.51 13.48 -2.90
N GLY A 154 2.78 12.49 -3.76
CA GLY A 154 2.86 12.69 -5.22
C GLY A 154 1.60 13.30 -5.86
N ILE A 155 0.44 12.65 -5.73
CA ILE A 155 -0.80 13.08 -6.40
C ILE A 155 -1.42 14.33 -5.73
N SER A 156 -1.46 14.37 -4.39
CA SER A 156 -1.98 15.52 -3.65
C SER A 156 -1.14 16.78 -3.91
N ILE A 157 0.18 16.64 -4.01
CA ILE A 157 1.10 17.76 -4.30
C ILE A 157 1.09 18.12 -5.78
N CYS A 158 1.03 17.18 -6.73
CA CYS A 158 0.90 17.55 -8.15
C CYS A 158 -0.39 18.33 -8.41
N LEU A 159 -1.51 17.91 -7.81
CA LEU A 159 -2.77 18.62 -7.93
C LEU A 159 -2.74 19.97 -7.19
N SER A 160 -2.25 20.04 -5.96
CA SER A 160 -2.19 21.28 -5.18
C SER A 160 -1.14 22.28 -5.70
N PHE A 161 0.02 21.81 -6.16
CA PHE A 161 1.06 22.62 -6.78
C PHE A 161 0.64 23.11 -8.16
N SER A 162 0.02 22.26 -9.00
CA SER A 162 -0.54 22.70 -10.28
C SER A 162 -1.66 23.71 -10.07
N LEU A 163 -2.56 23.49 -9.10
CA LEU A 163 -3.67 24.41 -8.80
C LEU A 163 -3.17 25.73 -8.17
N SER A 164 -2.16 25.70 -7.29
CA SER A 164 -1.54 26.90 -6.71
C SER A 164 -0.72 27.68 -7.75
N LEU A 165 -0.04 27.00 -8.68
CA LEU A 165 0.71 27.61 -9.78
C LEU A 165 -0.23 28.17 -10.87
N ILE A 166 -1.38 27.53 -11.11
CA ILE A 166 -2.45 28.01 -12.01
C ILE A 166 -3.15 29.24 -11.43
N ILE A 167 -3.49 29.24 -10.14
CA ILE A 167 -4.06 30.42 -9.46
C ILE A 167 -3.03 31.56 -9.42
N LEU A 168 -1.74 31.26 -9.21
CA LEU A 168 -0.65 32.24 -9.30
C LEU A 168 -0.51 32.84 -10.70
N TRP A 169 -0.64 32.03 -11.75
CA TRP A 169 -0.54 32.49 -13.15
C TRP A 169 -1.75 33.33 -13.57
N PHE A 170 -2.96 32.95 -13.14
CA PHE A 170 -4.20 33.64 -13.52
C PHE A 170 -4.56 34.86 -12.65
N HIS A 171 -4.14 34.92 -11.38
CA HIS A 171 -4.61 35.96 -10.45
C HIS A 171 -3.59 37.05 -10.13
N LEU A 172 -2.29 36.87 -10.43
CA LEU A 172 -1.22 37.76 -9.91
C LEU A 172 -0.25 38.33 -10.96
N ASN A 173 -0.49 38.16 -12.26
CA ASN A 173 0.24 38.91 -13.29
C ASN A 173 -0.63 40.04 -13.87
N PRO A 174 -0.62 41.19 -13.18
CA PRO A 174 0.04 42.34 -13.78
C PRO A 174 1.31 42.66 -12.98
N CYS A 175 2.45 42.32 -13.59
CA CYS A 175 3.80 42.81 -13.33
C CYS A 175 4.12 43.36 -11.91
N GLY A 176 4.75 42.54 -11.05
CA GLY A 176 5.79 43.06 -10.15
C GLY A 176 5.67 42.89 -8.63
N THR A 177 4.65 42.24 -8.07
CA THR A 177 4.47 42.12 -6.59
C THR A 177 4.72 40.73 -6.00
N TRP A 178 5.64 39.97 -6.61
CA TRP A 178 5.94 38.57 -6.24
C TRP A 178 6.46 38.38 -4.80
N TRP A 179 6.86 39.45 -4.11
CA TRP A 179 7.65 39.39 -2.86
C TRP A 179 7.11 40.20 -1.68
N THR A 180 5.90 40.78 -1.77
CA THR A 180 5.47 41.83 -0.84
C THR A 180 4.80 41.32 0.45
N THR A 181 4.22 40.12 0.46
CA THR A 181 3.47 39.60 1.63
C THR A 181 4.16 38.39 2.25
N THR A 182 4.58 38.52 3.52
CA THR A 182 5.31 37.51 4.29
C THR A 182 4.52 36.19 4.46
N SER A 183 3.19 36.25 4.61
CA SER A 183 2.34 35.06 4.79
C SER A 183 2.37 34.11 3.58
N TRP A 184 2.44 34.66 2.36
CA TRP A 184 2.51 33.86 1.14
C TRP A 184 3.86 33.16 0.98
N LYS A 185 4.96 33.81 1.39
CA LYS A 185 6.28 33.17 1.44
C LYS A 185 6.32 32.01 2.42
N LEU A 186 5.74 32.19 3.60
CA LEU A 186 5.69 31.14 4.63
C LEU A 186 4.90 29.91 4.14
N GLN A 187 3.77 30.14 3.45
CA GLN A 187 2.96 29.07 2.91
C GLN A 187 3.69 28.31 1.79
N MET A 188 4.37 29.00 0.88
CA MET A 188 5.20 28.36 -0.16
C MET A 188 6.34 27.53 0.42
N VAL A 189 7.03 28.04 1.46
CA VAL A 189 8.09 27.31 2.15
C VAL A 189 7.53 26.07 2.87
N PHE A 190 6.38 26.18 3.52
CA PHE A 190 5.71 25.07 4.19
C PHE A 190 5.33 23.94 3.22
N TRP A 191 4.69 24.29 2.09
CA TRP A 191 4.35 23.30 1.05
C TRP A 191 5.60 22.70 0.42
N GLY A 192 6.62 23.52 0.10
CA GLY A 192 7.90 23.05 -0.43
C GLY A 192 8.65 22.09 0.51
N ALA A 193 8.60 22.36 1.82
CA ALA A 193 9.19 21.49 2.84
C ALA A 193 8.47 20.13 2.91
N ILE A 194 7.15 20.09 2.76
CA ILE A 194 6.37 18.85 2.69
C ILE A 194 6.74 18.03 1.46
N VAL A 195 6.93 18.66 0.29
CA VAL A 195 7.38 17.96 -0.94
C VAL A 195 8.75 17.33 -0.73
N LEU A 196 9.68 18.09 -0.16
CA LEU A 196 11.03 17.62 0.10
C LEU A 196 11.01 16.46 1.10
N ALA A 197 10.24 16.58 2.18
CA ALA A 197 10.08 15.52 3.16
C ALA A 197 9.46 14.24 2.55
N GLY A 198 8.40 14.36 1.74
CA GLY A 198 7.76 13.22 1.09
C GLY A 198 8.68 12.48 0.12
N THR A 199 9.42 13.24 -0.69
CA THR A 199 10.40 12.68 -1.64
C THR A 199 11.58 12.05 -0.90
N PHE A 200 12.04 12.68 0.18
CA PHE A 200 13.08 12.13 1.04
C PHE A 200 12.65 10.81 1.68
N ILE A 201 11.43 10.73 2.23
CA ILE A 201 10.87 9.51 2.83
C ILE A 201 10.78 8.39 1.78
N MET A 202 10.38 8.70 0.54
CA MET A 202 10.36 7.73 -0.55
C MET A 202 11.76 7.15 -0.83
N VAL A 203 12.74 8.02 -1.10
CA VAL A 203 14.10 7.60 -1.48
C VAL A 203 14.81 6.89 -0.33
N ALA A 204 14.76 7.47 0.88
CA ALA A 204 15.38 6.90 2.06
C ALA A 204 14.72 5.58 2.47
N GLY A 205 13.39 5.50 2.40
CA GLY A 205 12.63 4.29 2.71
C GLY A 205 12.95 3.15 1.75
N LEU A 206 12.94 3.43 0.44
CA LEU A 206 13.30 2.45 -0.59
C LEU A 206 14.75 1.97 -0.43
N TYR A 207 15.67 2.90 -0.20
CA TYR A 207 17.09 2.58 0.02
C TYR A 207 17.30 1.68 1.25
N ALA A 208 16.66 2.00 2.38
CA ALA A 208 16.79 1.22 3.61
C ALA A 208 16.29 -0.22 3.44
N CYS A 209 15.14 -0.41 2.78
CA CYS A 209 14.58 -1.74 2.56
C CYS A 209 15.45 -2.56 1.58
N ILE A 210 15.87 -1.98 0.46
CA ILE A 210 16.75 -2.66 -0.51
C ILE A 210 18.08 -3.05 0.15
N TYR A 211 18.66 -2.15 0.95
CA TYR A 211 19.90 -2.42 1.66
C TYR A 211 19.76 -3.60 2.65
N SER A 212 18.65 -3.64 3.40
CA SER A 212 18.33 -4.74 4.32
C SER A 212 18.25 -6.09 3.58
N ILE A 213 17.56 -6.11 2.44
CA ILE A 213 17.39 -7.30 1.59
C ILE A 213 18.75 -7.79 1.07
N VAL A 214 19.56 -6.90 0.48
CA VAL A 214 20.90 -7.24 -0.05
C VAL A 214 21.80 -7.78 1.06
N LYS A 215 21.75 -7.17 2.24
CA LYS A 215 22.53 -7.61 3.41
C LYS A 215 22.08 -8.98 3.91
N GLY A 216 20.78 -9.29 3.88
CA GLY A 216 20.25 -10.62 4.19
C GLY A 216 20.73 -11.69 3.21
N TYR A 217 20.69 -11.42 1.91
CA TYR A 217 21.23 -12.33 0.90
C TYR A 217 22.73 -12.60 1.09
N ARG A 218 23.53 -11.56 1.39
CA ARG A 218 24.98 -11.71 1.66
C ARG A 218 25.28 -12.53 2.92
N ARG A 219 24.41 -12.49 3.91
CA ARG A 219 24.55 -13.26 5.16
C ARG A 219 24.06 -14.71 5.03
N GLY A 220 23.51 -15.09 3.87
CA GLY A 220 22.93 -16.42 3.66
C GLY A 220 21.66 -16.66 4.47
N SER A 221 20.98 -15.60 4.94
CA SER A 221 19.72 -15.73 5.68
C SER A 221 18.54 -16.06 4.78
N PHE A 222 18.68 -15.90 3.46
CA PHE A 222 17.67 -16.22 2.45
C PHE A 222 18.17 -17.33 1.53
N GLN A 223 17.32 -18.32 1.27
CA GLN A 223 17.62 -19.35 0.28
C GLN A 223 17.57 -18.75 -1.13
N SER A 224 18.41 -19.24 -2.03
CA SER A 224 18.27 -18.87 -3.44
C SER A 224 16.96 -19.42 -4.00
N PRO A 225 16.20 -18.63 -4.78
CA PRO A 225 15.01 -19.14 -5.45
C PRO A 225 15.44 -20.35 -6.30
N PHE A 226 14.72 -21.46 -6.16
CA PHE A 226 14.96 -22.73 -6.86
C PHE A 226 16.20 -23.54 -6.42
N SER A 227 16.75 -23.31 -5.23
CA SER A 227 17.76 -24.21 -4.67
C SER A 227 17.14 -25.55 -4.24
N CYS A 228 17.65 -26.67 -4.78
CA CYS A 228 17.31 -28.03 -4.36
C CYS A 228 17.97 -28.46 -3.04
N VAL A 229 18.17 -27.54 -2.10
CA VAL A 229 18.80 -27.83 -0.80
C VAL A 229 17.72 -27.87 0.28
N ASN A 230 17.26 -29.08 0.62
CA ASN A 230 16.41 -29.32 1.79
C ASN A 230 17.24 -29.20 3.07
N ARG A 231 17.11 -28.09 3.81
CA ARG A 231 17.63 -27.95 5.18
C ARG A 231 16.50 -27.99 6.22
N ALA A 232 15.63 -29.00 6.13
CA ALA A 232 14.52 -29.18 7.07
C ALA A 232 14.93 -29.77 8.45
N LEU A 233 16.24 -29.92 8.70
CA LEU A 233 16.80 -30.63 9.87
C LEU A 233 17.99 -29.89 10.52
N ALA A 234 18.10 -28.57 10.37
CA ALA A 234 19.10 -27.77 11.08
C ALA A 234 18.42 -26.71 11.97
#